data_AF-A0A1H2SQ44-F1
#
_entry.id   AF-A0A1H2SQ44-F1
#
_cell.length_a   1.000
_cell.length_b   1.000
_cell.length_c   1.000
_cell.angle_alpha   90.00
_cell.angle_beta   90.00
_cell.angle_gamma   90.00
#
_symmetry.space_group_name_H-M   'P 1'
#
loop_
_entity.id
_entity.type
_entity.pdbx_description
1 polymer ?
#
loop_
_entity_poly.entity_id
_entity_poly.type
_entity_poly.pdbx_seq_one_letter_code
_entity_poly.pdbx_strand_id
1 'polypeptide(L)'
;MNKITILWVDDEIDLLKPHILFLESKNYKVVTSPSGQDGLEEIKNSFFDIVFLDENMPGLSGLETLNEIKKYDASIPVVMITKSEEEYIMDEAIGSKIADYLIKPVNPNQILLSLKKSLDNSRLVSEKTTSNYQQEFRKIAMDLSMVNSYEEWAELYKKLIYWELELEQIEDSGMFEILESQKVEANSQFSKFIDKNYKSWFKDGDAPTMSHTLFKNKVQPELEGNKTLMVVIDNLRYDQWLAFEKTLSVHYKKKQESAYCSILPTATQYARNALFSGLMPSEMEKRYPNWWKNDTDEGGKNLFEAEFLGEQLKRLGLNLKWEYHKISNLKQGKQLASNFKTQKDNDLTVVVYNFVDMLSHSKTEMEVVKELASNDKAYRSLTLSWFKNSPLLDIIQQAQDLGMKLILTTDHGTINVKQPSKVIGDRETSLNLRYKTGRSLTFEDKDVLSTKNPQEIYLPNINLSSSFIFAKNDLFFAYPNNYNHYVSYYRNTYQHGGVSLEEMIVPFVVLDPK
;
A
#
# COMPACT_ATOMS: atom_id res chain seq x y z
N MET A 1 -21.08 -26.06 -18.68
CA MET A 1 -20.11 -25.04 -19.14
C MET A 1 -20.51 -24.62 -20.53
N ASN A 2 -20.53 -23.31 -20.83
CA ASN A 2 -20.71 -22.84 -22.19
C ASN A 2 -19.51 -23.27 -23.03
N LYS A 3 -19.77 -23.65 -24.29
CA LYS A 3 -18.75 -24.11 -25.23
C LYS A 3 -17.95 -22.89 -25.71
N ILE A 4 -16.64 -22.88 -25.46
CA ILE A 4 -15.75 -21.78 -25.91
C ILE A 4 -15.82 -21.70 -27.44
N THR A 5 -16.12 -20.50 -27.95
CA THR A 5 -16.26 -20.20 -29.37
C THR A 5 -15.08 -19.36 -29.85
N ILE A 6 -14.30 -19.92 -30.77
CA ILE A 6 -13.11 -19.35 -31.39
C ILE A 6 -13.51 -18.83 -32.75
N LEU A 7 -13.13 -17.59 -33.09
CA LEU A 7 -13.11 -17.13 -34.48
C LEU A 7 -11.70 -17.29 -35.04
N TRP A 8 -11.57 -17.99 -36.16
CA TRP A 8 -10.30 -18.13 -36.88
C TRP A 8 -10.39 -17.44 -38.23
N VAL A 9 -9.66 -16.34 -38.37
CA VAL A 9 -9.60 -15.51 -39.57
C VAL A 9 -8.26 -15.76 -40.28
N ASP A 10 -8.31 -16.37 -41.47
CA ASP A 10 -7.13 -16.74 -42.27
C ASP A 10 -7.56 -16.93 -43.74
N ASP A 11 -6.80 -16.40 -44.70
CA ASP A 11 -7.11 -16.52 -46.13
C ASP A 11 -6.82 -17.92 -46.69
N GLU A 12 -6.00 -18.70 -45.98
CA GLU A 12 -5.66 -20.10 -46.30
C GLU A 12 -6.40 -21.10 -45.39
N ILE A 13 -7.62 -20.77 -44.94
CA ILE A 13 -8.36 -21.53 -43.91
C ILE A 13 -8.53 -23.03 -44.22
N ASP A 14 -8.63 -23.40 -45.50
CA ASP A 14 -8.75 -24.79 -45.94
C ASP A 14 -7.53 -25.64 -45.53
N LEU A 15 -6.34 -25.03 -45.47
CA LEU A 15 -5.11 -25.68 -45.02
C LEU A 15 -5.10 -25.95 -43.50
N LEU A 16 -5.94 -25.24 -42.75
CA LEU A 16 -6.04 -25.32 -41.28
C LEU A 16 -7.10 -26.31 -40.79
N LYS A 17 -7.78 -27.00 -41.72
CA LYS A 17 -8.81 -28.02 -41.40
C LYS A 17 -8.35 -29.08 -40.38
N PRO A 18 -7.11 -29.60 -40.42
CA PRO A 18 -6.64 -30.53 -39.39
C PRO A 18 -6.63 -29.92 -37.98
N HIS A 19 -6.27 -28.63 -37.85
CA HIS A 19 -6.24 -27.91 -36.57
C HIS A 19 -7.65 -27.61 -36.08
N ILE A 20 -8.57 -27.26 -36.97
CA ILE A 20 -9.99 -27.06 -36.65
C ILE A 20 -10.58 -28.36 -36.06
N LEU A 21 -10.41 -29.49 -36.75
CA LEU A 21 -10.88 -30.79 -36.27
C LEU A 21 -10.25 -31.18 -34.92
N PHE A 22 -8.98 -30.84 -34.72
CA PHE A 22 -8.31 -31.04 -33.43
C PHE A 22 -8.96 -30.21 -32.31
N LEU A 23 -9.23 -28.93 -32.54
CA LEU A 23 -9.89 -28.05 -31.56
C LEU A 23 -11.32 -28.50 -31.27
N GLU A 24 -12.08 -28.90 -32.28
CA GLU A 24 -13.43 -29.44 -32.12
C GLU A 24 -13.43 -30.74 -31.28
N SER A 25 -12.44 -31.62 -31.48
CA SER A 25 -12.24 -32.82 -30.65
C SER A 25 -11.93 -32.52 -29.18
N LYS A 26 -11.43 -31.31 -28.89
CA LYS A 26 -11.18 -30.79 -27.54
C LYS A 26 -12.34 -29.97 -26.99
N ASN A 27 -13.53 -30.08 -27.59
CA ASN A 27 -14.77 -29.43 -27.19
C ASN A 27 -14.78 -27.90 -27.38
N TYR A 28 -13.95 -27.35 -28.28
CA TYR A 28 -14.09 -25.97 -28.75
C TYR A 28 -15.07 -25.88 -29.92
N LYS A 29 -15.72 -24.73 -30.10
CA LYS A 29 -16.47 -24.39 -31.32
C LYS A 29 -15.58 -23.46 -32.14
N VAL A 30 -15.30 -23.80 -33.39
CA VAL A 30 -14.50 -22.93 -34.27
C VAL A 30 -15.42 -22.39 -35.36
N VAL A 31 -15.50 -21.07 -35.44
CA VAL A 31 -16.07 -20.35 -36.58
C VAL A 31 -14.90 -19.84 -37.40
N THR A 32 -15.01 -19.93 -38.71
CA THR A 32 -13.92 -19.61 -39.63
C THR A 32 -14.31 -18.49 -40.55
N SER A 33 -13.36 -17.66 -40.92
CA SER A 33 -13.56 -16.54 -41.82
C SER A 33 -12.37 -16.40 -42.78
N PRO A 34 -12.59 -16.23 -44.09
CA PRO A 34 -11.51 -16.21 -45.07
C PRO A 34 -10.85 -14.83 -45.24
N SER A 35 -11.36 -13.78 -44.57
CA SER A 35 -10.82 -12.43 -44.69
C SER A 35 -11.07 -11.60 -43.44
N GLY A 36 -10.24 -10.56 -43.22
CA GLY A 36 -10.43 -9.62 -42.11
C GLY A 36 -11.79 -8.92 -42.12
N GLN A 37 -12.32 -8.62 -43.31
CA GLN A 37 -13.63 -8.00 -43.49
C GLN A 37 -14.76 -8.92 -43.00
N ASP A 38 -14.76 -10.18 -43.45
CA ASP A 38 -15.74 -11.18 -43.05
C ASP A 38 -15.62 -11.49 -41.55
N GLY A 39 -14.40 -11.50 -40.99
CA GLY A 39 -14.16 -11.70 -39.57
C GLY A 39 -14.77 -10.60 -38.71
N LEU A 40 -14.70 -9.35 -39.16
CA LEU A 40 -15.35 -8.21 -38.49
C LEU A 40 -16.89 -8.28 -38.57
N GLU A 41 -17.44 -8.81 -39.66
CA GLU A 41 -18.89 -9.05 -39.77
C GLU A 41 -19.34 -10.14 -38.80
N GLU A 42 -18.59 -11.24 -38.70
CA GLU A 42 -18.86 -12.31 -37.73
C GLU A 42 -18.87 -11.77 -36.30
N ILE A 43 -17.87 -10.98 -35.90
CA ILE A 43 -17.76 -10.38 -34.56
C ILE A 43 -18.97 -9.48 -34.23
N LYS A 44 -19.55 -8.80 -35.22
CA LYS A 44 -20.75 -7.98 -35.01
C LYS A 44 -22.02 -8.81 -34.82
N ASN A 45 -22.05 -10.02 -35.39
CA ASN A 45 -23.23 -10.88 -35.43
C ASN A 45 -23.22 -11.97 -34.34
N SER A 46 -22.06 -12.26 -33.74
CA SER A 46 -21.88 -13.35 -32.79
C SER A 46 -20.84 -13.00 -31.72
N PHE A 47 -20.97 -13.66 -30.56
CA PHE A 47 -19.99 -13.55 -29.48
C PHE A 47 -18.85 -14.58 -29.66
N PHE A 48 -17.61 -14.14 -29.46
CA PHE A 48 -16.41 -14.95 -29.52
C PHE A 48 -15.59 -14.78 -28.25
N ASP A 49 -15.09 -15.89 -27.70
CA ASP A 49 -14.24 -15.88 -26.52
C ASP A 49 -12.79 -15.50 -26.87
N ILE A 50 -12.35 -15.76 -28.11
CA ILE A 50 -11.01 -15.46 -28.62
C ILE A 50 -10.99 -15.42 -30.15
N VAL A 51 -10.10 -14.61 -30.70
CA VAL A 51 -9.86 -14.53 -32.15
C VAL A 51 -8.43 -14.98 -32.48
N PHE A 52 -8.30 -15.89 -33.44
CA PHE A 52 -7.06 -16.19 -34.15
C PHE A 52 -7.05 -15.43 -35.46
N LEU A 53 -6.03 -14.61 -35.64
CA LEU A 53 -5.98 -13.65 -36.73
C LEU A 53 -4.68 -13.81 -37.51
N ASP A 54 -4.77 -14.23 -38.76
CA ASP A 54 -3.61 -14.19 -39.64
C ASP A 54 -3.18 -12.75 -39.91
N GLU A 55 -1.87 -12.54 -39.91
CA GLU A 55 -1.28 -11.24 -40.18
C GLU A 55 -1.43 -10.83 -41.66
N ASN A 56 -1.20 -11.79 -42.57
CA ASN A 56 -0.94 -11.54 -43.98
C ASN A 56 -2.10 -12.02 -44.86
N MET A 57 -3.22 -11.29 -44.80
CA MET A 57 -4.39 -11.56 -45.63
C MET A 57 -4.56 -10.52 -46.76
N PRO A 58 -5.09 -10.92 -47.92
CA PRO A 58 -5.50 -10.00 -48.97
C PRO A 58 -6.62 -9.05 -48.52
N GLY A 59 -6.53 -7.79 -48.96
CA GLY A 59 -7.53 -6.77 -48.60
C GLY A 59 -7.18 -6.09 -47.28
N LEU A 60 -8.00 -6.31 -46.25
CA LEU A 60 -7.77 -5.75 -44.91
C LEU A 60 -6.71 -6.58 -44.20
N SER A 61 -5.58 -5.97 -43.85
CA SER A 61 -4.48 -6.69 -43.18
C SER A 61 -4.89 -7.15 -41.78
N GLY A 62 -4.17 -8.14 -41.22
CA GLY A 62 -4.40 -8.61 -39.87
C GLY A 62 -4.20 -7.52 -38.81
N LEU A 63 -3.22 -6.63 -38.99
CA LEU A 63 -3.00 -5.50 -38.06
C LEU A 63 -4.11 -4.45 -38.12
N GLU A 64 -4.64 -4.15 -39.31
CA GLU A 64 -5.79 -3.25 -39.44
C GLU A 64 -7.05 -3.88 -38.83
N THR A 65 -7.25 -5.18 -39.08
CA THR A 65 -8.35 -5.95 -38.51
C THR A 65 -8.27 -5.97 -36.98
N LEU A 66 -7.10 -6.22 -36.39
CA LEU A 66 -6.88 -6.14 -34.93
C LEU A 66 -7.32 -4.79 -34.37
N ASN A 67 -6.96 -3.69 -35.02
CA ASN A 67 -7.34 -2.35 -34.57
C ASN A 67 -8.85 -2.14 -34.60
N GLU A 68 -9.54 -2.62 -35.63
CA GLU A 68 -11.01 -2.54 -35.72
C GLU A 68 -11.70 -3.44 -34.70
N ILE A 69 -11.19 -4.65 -34.45
CA ILE A 69 -11.69 -5.54 -33.38
C ILE A 69 -11.57 -4.83 -32.04
N LYS A 70 -10.41 -4.24 -31.71
CA LYS A 70 -10.19 -3.56 -30.43
C LYS A 70 -10.99 -2.26 -30.26
N LYS A 71 -11.35 -1.59 -31.36
CA LYS A 71 -12.28 -0.44 -31.33
C LYS A 71 -13.70 -0.89 -31.04
N TYR A 72 -14.11 -2.05 -31.55
CA TYR A 72 -15.44 -2.60 -31.33
C TYR A 72 -15.59 -3.21 -29.92
N ASP A 73 -14.65 -4.08 -29.54
CA ASP A 73 -14.58 -4.70 -28.23
C ASP A 73 -13.13 -4.93 -27.82
N ALA A 74 -12.63 -4.08 -26.91
CA ALA A 74 -11.27 -4.17 -26.42
C ALA A 74 -11.00 -5.44 -25.59
N SER A 75 -12.05 -6.08 -25.05
CA SER A 75 -11.95 -7.21 -24.14
C SER A 75 -11.67 -8.54 -24.84
N ILE A 76 -12.02 -8.68 -26.13
CA ILE A 76 -11.82 -9.91 -26.89
C ILE A 76 -10.31 -10.18 -27.03
N PRO A 77 -9.76 -11.27 -26.48
CA PRO A 77 -8.36 -11.62 -26.68
C PRO A 77 -8.12 -11.98 -28.16
N VAL A 78 -7.07 -11.41 -28.74
CA VAL A 78 -6.66 -11.67 -30.13
C VAL A 78 -5.25 -12.27 -30.11
N VAL A 79 -5.11 -13.44 -30.73
CA VAL A 79 -3.81 -14.09 -30.94
C VAL A 79 -3.45 -13.98 -32.41
N MET A 80 -2.34 -13.28 -32.68
CA MET A 80 -1.85 -13.11 -34.04
C MET A 80 -1.16 -14.38 -34.53
N ILE A 81 -1.36 -14.74 -35.79
CA ILE A 81 -0.66 -15.84 -36.44
C ILE A 81 0.16 -15.25 -37.60
N THR A 82 1.47 -15.45 -37.57
CA THR A 82 2.41 -14.79 -38.50
C THR A 82 3.36 -15.78 -39.17
N LYS A 83 3.89 -15.43 -40.34
CA LYS A 83 4.98 -16.16 -41.04
C LYS A 83 6.37 -15.64 -40.66
N SER A 84 6.50 -14.50 -39.98
CA SER A 84 7.77 -13.85 -39.66
C SER A 84 8.08 -13.84 -38.15
N GLU A 85 9.36 -13.95 -37.79
CA GLU A 85 9.86 -13.80 -36.41
C GLU A 85 10.11 -12.33 -36.04
N GLU A 86 9.61 -11.38 -36.83
CA GLU A 86 10.18 -10.03 -36.86
C GLU A 86 9.71 -9.20 -35.62
N GLU A 87 10.66 -8.44 -35.06
CA GLU A 87 10.58 -7.66 -33.81
C GLU A 87 9.45 -6.62 -33.77
N TYR A 88 8.91 -6.21 -34.93
CA TYR A 88 7.95 -5.10 -35.07
C TYR A 88 6.58 -5.37 -34.42
N ILE A 89 6.15 -6.63 -34.30
CA ILE A 89 4.91 -6.98 -33.58
C ILE A 89 5.06 -6.71 -32.07
N MET A 90 6.30 -6.73 -31.56
CA MET A 90 6.63 -6.48 -30.16
C MET A 90 6.79 -4.99 -29.81
N ASP A 91 6.65 -4.07 -30.77
CA ASP A 91 6.55 -2.64 -30.46
C ASP A 91 5.45 -2.41 -29.42
N GLU A 92 5.73 -1.59 -28.38
CA GLU A 92 4.85 -1.43 -27.20
C GLU A 92 3.39 -1.10 -27.55
N ALA A 93 3.17 -0.38 -28.66
CA ALA A 93 1.84 0.02 -29.13
C ALA A 93 1.01 -1.12 -29.75
N ILE A 94 1.67 -2.16 -30.28
CA ILE A 94 1.02 -3.34 -30.87
C ILE A 94 0.96 -4.46 -29.84
N GLY A 95 2.06 -4.70 -29.12
CA GLY A 95 2.14 -5.70 -28.06
C GLY A 95 1.08 -5.51 -26.97
N SER A 96 0.71 -4.26 -26.66
CA SER A 96 -0.35 -3.96 -25.68
C SER A 96 -1.77 -4.31 -26.15
N LYS A 97 -1.97 -4.61 -27.43
CA LYS A 97 -3.29 -4.92 -28.02
C LYS A 97 -3.51 -6.40 -28.31
N ILE A 98 -2.49 -7.24 -28.25
CA ILE A 98 -2.59 -8.68 -28.52
C ILE A 98 -2.50 -9.49 -27.23
N ALA A 99 -3.15 -10.65 -27.19
CA ALA A 99 -3.08 -11.58 -26.06
C ALA A 99 -1.85 -12.50 -26.17
N ASP A 100 -1.51 -12.89 -27.40
CA ASP A 100 -0.38 -13.77 -27.73
C ASP A 100 -0.07 -13.66 -29.23
N TYR A 101 0.99 -14.33 -29.68
CA TYR A 101 1.23 -14.55 -31.10
C TYR A 101 1.80 -15.95 -31.34
N LEU A 102 1.57 -16.50 -32.54
CA LEU A 102 2.03 -17.81 -32.96
C LEU A 102 2.69 -17.72 -34.34
N ILE A 103 3.78 -18.46 -34.53
CA ILE A 103 4.53 -18.48 -35.79
C ILE A 103 4.10 -19.70 -36.62
N LYS A 104 3.81 -19.50 -37.91
CA LYS A 104 3.52 -20.54 -38.90
C LYS A 104 4.81 -21.30 -39.25
N PRO A 105 4.77 -22.65 -39.41
CA PRO A 105 3.59 -23.52 -39.29
C PRO A 105 3.17 -23.75 -37.84
N VAL A 106 1.91 -23.47 -37.53
CA VAL A 106 1.39 -23.55 -36.16
C VAL A 106 1.20 -25.01 -35.72
N ASN A 107 1.72 -25.38 -34.55
CA ASN A 107 1.51 -26.71 -33.97
C ASN A 107 0.16 -26.76 -33.21
N PRO A 108 -0.68 -27.78 -33.38
CA PRO A 108 -1.94 -27.91 -32.63
C PRO A 108 -1.79 -27.77 -31.10
N ASN A 109 -0.68 -28.24 -30.53
CA ASN A 109 -0.39 -28.08 -29.10
C ASN A 109 -0.05 -26.63 -28.72
N GLN A 110 0.64 -25.88 -29.59
CA GLN A 110 0.92 -24.45 -29.36
C GLN A 110 -0.37 -23.63 -29.36
N ILE A 111 -1.29 -23.94 -30.29
CA ILE A 111 -2.63 -23.33 -30.33
C ILE A 111 -3.37 -23.59 -29.02
N LEU A 112 -3.38 -24.85 -28.55
CA LEU A 112 -4.03 -25.21 -27.30
C LEU A 112 -3.40 -24.51 -26.08
N LEU A 113 -2.07 -24.36 -26.05
CA LEU A 113 -1.37 -23.62 -25.00
C LEU A 113 -1.74 -22.13 -25.01
N SER A 114 -1.79 -21.51 -26.19
CA SER A 114 -2.19 -20.11 -26.35
C SER A 114 -3.65 -19.89 -25.95
N LEU A 115 -4.56 -20.82 -26.28
CA LEU A 115 -5.95 -20.81 -25.79
C LEU A 115 -6.01 -20.85 -24.28
N LYS A 116 -5.30 -21.78 -23.63
CA LYS A 116 -5.27 -21.88 -22.17
C LYS A 116 -4.65 -20.63 -21.54
N LYS A 117 -3.56 -20.11 -22.10
CA LYS A 117 -2.93 -18.88 -21.62
C LYS A 117 -3.85 -17.67 -21.76
N SER A 118 -4.65 -17.60 -22.81
CA SER A 118 -5.50 -16.43 -23.09
C SER A 118 -6.88 -16.52 -22.42
N LEU A 119 -7.41 -17.72 -22.21
CA LEU A 119 -8.77 -17.96 -21.69
C LEU A 119 -8.81 -18.52 -20.27
N ASP A 120 -7.83 -19.33 -19.88
CA ASP A 120 -7.78 -20.02 -18.59
C ASP A 120 -6.88 -19.30 -17.57
N ASN A 121 -6.13 -18.24 -17.93
CA ASN A 121 -5.17 -17.62 -17.01
C ASN A 121 -5.84 -17.01 -15.77
N SER A 122 -6.98 -16.34 -15.90
CA SER A 122 -7.72 -15.83 -14.74
C SER A 122 -8.25 -16.97 -13.85
N ARG A 123 -8.80 -18.04 -14.46
CA ARG A 123 -9.36 -19.18 -13.73
C ARG A 123 -8.30 -20.06 -13.07
N LEU A 124 -7.22 -20.40 -13.77
CA LEU A 124 -6.12 -21.21 -13.23
C LEU A 124 -5.30 -20.44 -12.19
N VAL A 125 -5.08 -19.14 -12.38
CA VAL A 125 -4.46 -18.29 -11.35
C VAL A 125 -5.36 -18.19 -10.13
N SER A 126 -6.67 -18.02 -10.32
CA SER A 126 -7.66 -18.05 -9.24
C SER A 126 -7.64 -19.38 -8.48
N GLU A 127 -7.80 -20.51 -9.16
CA GLU A 127 -7.81 -21.86 -8.56
C GLU A 127 -6.50 -22.17 -7.82
N LYS A 128 -5.35 -21.81 -8.42
CA LYS A 128 -4.03 -22.03 -7.81
C LYS A 128 -3.84 -21.15 -6.58
N THR A 129 -4.22 -19.88 -6.64
CA THR A 129 -4.07 -18.94 -5.53
C THR A 129 -4.99 -19.31 -4.38
N THR A 130 -6.24 -19.67 -4.67
CA THR A 130 -7.18 -20.23 -3.68
C THR A 130 -6.63 -21.50 -3.04
N SER A 131 -6.09 -22.44 -3.83
CA SER A 131 -5.48 -23.66 -3.30
C SER A 131 -4.24 -23.38 -2.43
N ASN A 132 -3.38 -22.45 -2.84
CA ASN A 132 -2.21 -22.06 -2.06
C ASN A 132 -2.62 -21.38 -0.74
N TYR A 133 -3.61 -20.48 -0.79
CA TYR A 133 -4.12 -19.82 0.41
C TYR A 133 -4.76 -20.83 1.37
N GLN A 134 -5.51 -21.81 0.89
CA GLN A 134 -6.06 -22.89 1.72
C GLN A 134 -4.97 -23.68 2.47
N GLN A 135 -3.81 -23.88 1.84
CA GLN A 135 -2.65 -24.52 2.48
C GLN A 135 -2.03 -23.60 3.54
N GLU A 136 -1.86 -22.31 3.21
CA GLU A 136 -1.28 -21.33 4.13
C GLU A 136 -2.22 -20.93 5.27
N PHE A 137 -3.54 -21.02 5.11
CA PHE A 137 -4.53 -20.71 6.14
C PHE A 137 -4.22 -21.39 7.48
N ARG A 138 -3.91 -22.70 7.43
CA ARG A 138 -3.56 -23.48 8.63
C ARG A 138 -2.25 -23.02 9.26
N LYS A 139 -1.29 -22.61 8.44
CA LYS A 139 0.01 -22.11 8.89
C LYS A 139 -0.13 -20.74 9.53
N ILE A 140 -0.92 -19.83 8.95
CA ILE A 140 -1.25 -18.54 9.57
C ILE A 140 -1.93 -18.74 10.93
N ALA A 141 -2.87 -19.68 11.03
CA ALA A 141 -3.52 -20.00 12.30
C ALA A 141 -2.54 -20.56 13.34
N MET A 142 -1.59 -21.40 12.92
CA MET A 142 -0.53 -21.91 13.80
C MET A 142 0.45 -20.80 14.23
N ASP A 143 0.88 -19.96 13.30
CA ASP A 143 1.76 -18.81 13.56
C ASP A 143 1.10 -17.85 14.56
N LEU A 144 -0.20 -17.55 14.39
CA LEU A 144 -0.99 -16.75 15.35
C LEU A 144 -0.94 -17.35 16.76
N SER A 145 -0.98 -18.67 16.91
CA SER A 145 -0.93 -19.31 18.23
C SER A 145 0.45 -19.29 18.89
N MET A 146 1.53 -19.10 18.12
CA MET A 146 2.92 -19.24 18.58
C MET A 146 3.68 -17.92 18.64
N VAL A 147 3.22 -16.90 17.92
CA VAL A 147 3.84 -15.58 17.84
C VAL A 147 4.05 -14.96 19.22
N ASN A 148 5.28 -14.58 19.52
CA ASN A 148 5.66 -14.10 20.86
C ASN A 148 6.65 -12.93 20.87
N SER A 149 7.14 -12.49 19.71
CA SER A 149 8.00 -11.31 19.56
C SER A 149 7.42 -10.31 18.57
N TYR A 150 7.90 -9.06 18.61
CA TYR A 150 7.46 -8.02 17.68
C TYR A 150 7.86 -8.36 16.24
N GLU A 151 9.06 -8.92 16.06
CA GLU A 151 9.61 -9.33 14.77
C GLU A 151 8.76 -10.42 14.13
N GLU A 152 8.34 -11.43 14.89
CA GLU A 152 7.41 -12.46 14.41
C GLU A 152 6.03 -11.87 14.05
N TRP A 153 5.53 -10.91 14.83
CA TRP A 153 4.30 -10.17 14.48
C TRP A 153 4.43 -9.39 13.17
N ALA A 154 5.59 -8.77 12.93
CA ALA A 154 5.84 -8.05 11.69
C ALA A 154 5.86 -8.99 10.49
N GLU A 155 6.49 -10.17 10.61
CA GLU A 155 6.50 -11.17 9.54
C GLU A 155 5.11 -11.79 9.30
N LEU A 156 4.34 -12.04 10.36
CA LEU A 156 2.95 -12.49 10.25
C LEU A 156 2.08 -11.44 9.56
N TYR A 157 2.24 -10.15 9.91
CA TYR A 157 1.50 -9.06 9.28
C TYR A 157 1.82 -8.93 7.79
N LYS A 158 3.09 -9.00 7.40
CA LYS A 158 3.48 -9.03 5.98
C LYS A 158 2.88 -10.21 5.24
N LYS A 159 2.81 -11.39 5.88
CA LYS A 159 2.16 -12.57 5.29
C LYS A 159 0.66 -12.37 5.07
N LEU A 160 -0.04 -11.75 6.03
CA LEU A 160 -1.45 -11.39 5.87
C LEU A 160 -1.66 -10.40 4.72
N ILE A 161 -0.81 -9.38 4.60
CA ILE A 161 -0.85 -8.43 3.49
C ILE A 161 -0.57 -9.10 2.15
N TYR A 162 0.43 -9.99 2.08
CA TYR A 162 0.72 -10.76 0.87
C TYR A 162 -0.53 -11.49 0.37
N TRP A 163 -1.21 -12.22 1.26
CA TRP A 163 -2.44 -12.92 0.89
C TRP A 163 -3.60 -11.98 0.57
N GLU A 164 -3.69 -10.81 1.21
CA GLU A 164 -4.66 -9.77 0.83
C GLU A 164 -4.45 -9.34 -0.63
N LEU A 165 -3.21 -9.01 -1.00
CA LEU A 165 -2.86 -8.56 -2.35
C LEU A 165 -3.08 -9.63 -3.42
N GLU A 166 -2.81 -10.90 -3.10
CA GLU A 166 -3.01 -12.03 -4.02
C GLU A 166 -4.50 -12.36 -4.19
N LEU A 167 -5.28 -12.37 -3.10
CA LEU A 167 -6.71 -12.69 -3.15
C LEU A 167 -7.55 -11.55 -3.77
N GLU A 168 -7.13 -10.30 -3.64
CA GLU A 168 -7.82 -9.16 -4.24
C GLU A 168 -7.86 -9.15 -5.77
N GLN A 169 -6.97 -9.92 -6.40
CA GLN A 169 -6.92 -10.08 -7.86
C GLN A 169 -7.93 -11.13 -8.36
N ILE A 170 -8.63 -11.80 -7.45
CA ILE A 170 -9.53 -12.91 -7.72
C ILE A 170 -10.97 -12.49 -7.43
N GLU A 171 -11.92 -12.97 -8.24
CA GLU A 171 -13.35 -12.68 -8.09
C GLU A 171 -14.05 -13.52 -7.00
N ASP A 172 -13.32 -14.40 -6.30
CA ASP A 172 -13.86 -15.29 -5.26
C ASP A 172 -13.90 -14.57 -3.91
N SER A 173 -15.09 -14.10 -3.53
CA SER A 173 -15.32 -13.38 -2.28
C SER A 173 -15.15 -14.25 -1.02
N GLY A 174 -15.28 -15.58 -1.12
CA GLY A 174 -15.31 -16.46 0.05
C GLY A 174 -13.95 -16.58 0.76
N MET A 175 -12.86 -16.70 0.01
CA MET A 175 -11.51 -16.76 0.61
C MET A 175 -11.09 -15.43 1.22
N PHE A 176 -11.52 -14.32 0.61
CA PHE A 176 -11.26 -12.98 1.13
C PHE A 176 -11.92 -12.77 2.50
N GLU A 177 -13.16 -13.22 2.69
CA GLU A 177 -13.85 -13.17 4.00
C GLU A 177 -13.11 -13.96 5.09
N ILE A 178 -12.55 -15.12 4.72
CA ILE A 178 -11.73 -15.93 5.65
C ILE A 178 -10.46 -15.17 6.06
N LEU A 179 -9.77 -14.54 5.11
CA LEU A 179 -8.60 -13.72 5.40
C LEU A 179 -8.95 -12.53 6.30
N GLU A 180 -10.05 -11.85 6.04
CA GLU A 180 -10.53 -10.74 6.88
C GLU A 180 -10.79 -11.23 8.32
N SER A 181 -11.36 -12.43 8.51
CA SER A 181 -11.50 -13.03 9.84
C SER A 181 -10.14 -13.28 10.51
N GLN A 182 -9.13 -13.75 9.77
CA GLN A 182 -7.77 -13.94 10.31
C GLN A 182 -7.12 -12.61 10.68
N LYS A 183 -7.32 -11.54 9.89
CA LYS A 183 -6.82 -10.19 10.21
C LYS A 183 -7.47 -9.63 11.49
N VAL A 184 -8.77 -9.85 11.68
CA VAL A 184 -9.46 -9.46 12.92
C VAL A 184 -8.92 -10.21 14.13
N GLU A 185 -8.72 -11.53 14.00
CA GLU A 185 -8.12 -12.34 15.06
C GLU A 185 -6.68 -11.89 15.38
N ALA A 186 -5.88 -11.64 14.33
CA ALA A 186 -4.51 -11.15 14.45
C ALA A 186 -4.45 -9.83 15.21
N ASN A 187 -5.30 -8.86 14.87
CA ASN A 187 -5.38 -7.59 15.59
C ASN A 187 -5.77 -7.76 17.07
N SER A 188 -6.71 -8.66 17.37
CA SER A 188 -7.12 -8.96 18.75
C SER A 188 -5.98 -9.56 19.57
N GLN A 189 -5.25 -10.49 19.00
CA GLN A 189 -4.09 -11.12 19.65
C GLN A 189 -2.91 -10.14 19.75
N PHE A 190 -2.64 -9.35 18.71
CA PHE A 190 -1.62 -8.30 18.71
C PHE A 190 -1.90 -7.24 19.77
N SER A 191 -3.15 -6.82 19.93
CA SER A 191 -3.55 -5.87 20.98
C SER A 191 -3.24 -6.40 22.38
N LYS A 192 -3.43 -7.71 22.63
CA LYS A 192 -3.03 -8.36 23.90
C LYS A 192 -1.52 -8.44 24.06
N PHE A 193 -0.80 -8.71 22.96
CA PHE A 193 0.66 -8.69 22.95
C PHE A 193 1.22 -7.31 23.31
N ILE A 194 0.69 -6.23 22.71
CA ILE A 194 1.09 -4.86 23.04
C ILE A 194 0.76 -4.53 24.50
N ASP A 195 -0.45 -4.87 24.98
CA ASP A 195 -0.86 -4.65 26.38
C ASP A 195 0.11 -5.30 27.38
N LYS A 196 0.57 -6.52 27.08
CA LYS A 196 1.51 -7.27 27.94
C LYS A 196 2.94 -6.73 27.90
N ASN A 197 3.41 -6.25 26.73
CA ASN A 197 4.84 -6.02 26.51
C ASN A 197 5.23 -4.53 26.40
N TYR A 198 4.33 -3.65 25.94
CA TYR A 198 4.71 -2.27 25.60
C TYR A 198 5.34 -1.51 26.77
N LYS A 199 4.82 -1.69 27.99
CA LYS A 199 5.37 -1.06 29.20
C LYS A 199 6.75 -1.61 29.59
N SER A 200 7.04 -2.90 29.35
CA SER A 200 8.33 -3.48 29.73
C SER A 200 9.46 -3.06 28.79
N TRP A 201 9.14 -2.70 27.53
CA TRP A 201 10.10 -2.16 26.56
C TRP A 201 10.83 -0.88 27.04
N PHE A 202 10.27 -0.15 28.00
CA PHE A 202 10.84 1.09 28.52
C PHE A 202 11.63 0.93 29.84
N LYS A 203 11.69 -0.29 30.40
CA LYS A 203 12.38 -0.54 31.67
C LYS A 203 13.71 -1.25 31.44
N ASP A 204 13.68 -2.48 30.93
CA ASP A 204 14.87 -3.32 30.67
C ASP A 204 14.58 -4.42 29.62
N GLY A 205 13.51 -4.26 28.82
CA GLY A 205 13.05 -5.28 27.88
C GLY A 205 13.79 -5.26 26.53
N ASP A 206 13.76 -6.39 25.82
CA ASP A 206 14.14 -6.47 24.41
C ASP A 206 13.08 -5.74 23.57
N ALA A 207 13.28 -4.44 23.42
CA ALA A 207 12.37 -3.55 22.73
C ALA A 207 12.65 -3.61 21.22
N PRO A 208 11.60 -3.66 20.38
CA PRO A 208 11.80 -3.51 18.94
C PRO A 208 12.36 -2.11 18.64
N THR A 209 12.88 -1.94 17.43
CA THR A 209 13.14 -0.58 16.94
C THR A 209 11.81 0.19 16.93
N MET A 210 11.76 1.30 17.65
CA MET A 210 10.59 2.16 17.80
C MET A 210 10.81 3.50 17.11
N SER A 211 9.77 4.34 16.94
CA SER A 211 9.90 5.67 16.30
C SER A 211 11.11 6.46 16.83
N HIS A 212 11.28 6.58 18.16
CA HIS A 212 12.38 7.33 18.78
C HIS A 212 13.76 6.67 18.65
N THR A 213 13.85 5.39 18.33
CA THR A 213 15.14 4.70 18.10
C THR A 213 15.42 4.43 16.63
N LEU A 214 14.44 4.61 15.75
CA LEU A 214 14.54 4.33 14.31
C LEU A 214 15.73 5.02 13.67
N PHE A 215 15.91 6.33 13.91
CA PHE A 215 16.97 7.08 13.27
C PHE A 215 18.35 6.51 13.64
N LYS A 216 18.61 6.32 14.93
CA LYS A 216 19.87 5.76 15.42
C LYS A 216 20.10 4.33 14.93
N ASN A 217 19.08 3.49 15.00
CA ASN A 217 19.24 2.05 14.77
C ASN A 217 19.27 1.67 13.28
N LYS A 218 18.55 2.42 12.42
CA LYS A 218 18.36 2.05 11.01
C LYS A 218 18.70 3.16 10.00
N VAL A 219 18.51 4.43 10.32
CA VAL A 219 18.85 5.53 9.39
C VAL A 219 20.33 5.84 9.42
N GLN A 220 20.90 6.10 10.60
CA GLN A 220 22.29 6.48 10.78
C GLN A 220 23.29 5.51 10.11
N PRO A 221 23.17 4.17 10.23
CA PRO A 221 24.07 3.23 9.56
C PRO A 221 24.07 3.35 8.03
N GLU A 222 23.02 3.92 7.45
CA GLU A 222 22.86 4.07 6.00
C GLU A 222 23.39 5.41 5.47
N LEU A 223 23.75 6.36 6.33
CA LEU A 223 24.25 7.68 5.94
C LEU A 223 25.77 7.70 5.65
N GLU A 224 26.52 6.68 6.06
CA GLU A 224 27.96 6.66 5.85
C GLU A 224 28.33 6.54 4.36
N GLY A 225 29.11 7.52 3.88
CA GLY A 225 29.70 7.52 2.53
C GLY A 225 28.73 7.74 1.37
N ASN A 226 27.44 8.02 1.63
CA ASN A 226 26.41 8.13 0.60
C ASN A 226 25.47 9.30 0.86
N LYS A 227 25.25 10.12 -0.17
CA LYS A 227 24.19 11.14 -0.14
C LYS A 227 22.84 10.45 -0.08
N THR A 228 21.96 10.89 0.80
CA THR A 228 20.72 10.16 1.10
C THR A 228 19.52 11.10 1.05
N LEU A 229 18.49 10.71 0.29
CA LEU A 229 17.14 11.24 0.39
C LEU A 229 16.36 10.36 1.37
N MET A 230 15.93 10.93 2.50
CA MET A 230 15.00 10.28 3.42
C MET A 230 13.60 10.86 3.22
N VAL A 231 12.67 10.01 2.79
CA VAL A 231 11.25 10.35 2.64
C VAL A 231 10.45 9.74 3.79
N VAL A 232 9.73 10.59 4.52
CA VAL A 232 8.73 10.18 5.51
C VAL A 232 7.35 10.56 4.98
N ILE A 233 6.58 9.56 4.57
CA ILE A 233 5.21 9.76 4.09
C ILE A 233 4.27 9.60 5.27
N ASP A 234 3.51 10.64 5.59
CA ASP A 234 2.52 10.61 6.65
C ASP A 234 1.53 9.46 6.44
N ASN A 235 1.32 8.66 7.48
CA ASN A 235 0.25 7.67 7.51
C ASN A 235 0.36 6.59 6.41
N LEU A 236 1.58 6.19 6.05
CA LEU A 236 1.82 5.13 5.07
C LEU A 236 1.80 3.75 5.72
N ARG A 237 0.83 2.92 5.32
CA ARG A 237 0.74 1.51 5.71
C ARG A 237 1.70 0.64 4.89
N TYR A 238 2.01 -0.53 5.44
CA TYR A 238 2.93 -1.49 4.81
C TYR A 238 2.39 -2.02 3.46
N ASP A 239 1.07 -2.23 3.33
CA ASP A 239 0.45 -2.65 2.06
C ASP A 239 0.51 -1.56 0.98
N GLN A 240 0.43 -0.28 1.37
CA GLN A 240 0.62 0.84 0.45
C GLN A 240 2.07 0.92 -0.03
N TRP A 241 3.04 0.69 0.86
CA TRP A 241 4.45 0.57 0.46
C TRP A 241 4.63 -0.53 -0.60
N LEU A 242 4.08 -1.73 -0.40
CA LEU A 242 4.19 -2.82 -1.38
C LEU A 242 3.58 -2.44 -2.74
N ALA A 243 2.51 -1.64 -2.76
CA ALA A 243 1.97 -1.09 -4.00
C ALA A 243 2.93 -0.07 -4.68
N PHE A 244 3.65 0.73 -3.89
CA PHE A 244 4.63 1.70 -4.41
C PHE A 244 5.88 1.02 -4.97
N GLU A 245 6.29 -0.11 -4.38
CA GLU A 245 7.52 -0.82 -4.72
C GLU A 245 7.65 -1.05 -6.23
N LYS A 246 6.58 -1.51 -6.90
CA LYS A 246 6.61 -1.76 -8.35
C LYS A 246 6.99 -0.50 -9.15
N THR A 247 6.46 0.66 -8.74
CA THR A 247 6.75 1.95 -9.40
C THR A 247 8.20 2.37 -9.15
N LEU A 248 8.69 2.22 -7.92
CA LEU A 248 10.05 2.59 -7.55
C LEU A 248 11.12 1.64 -8.09
N SER A 249 10.77 0.36 -8.29
CA SER A 249 11.69 -0.66 -8.78
C SER A 249 12.27 -0.36 -10.17
N VAL A 250 11.66 0.55 -10.94
CA VAL A 250 12.20 1.02 -12.22
C VAL A 250 13.46 1.88 -12.02
N HIS A 251 13.49 2.69 -10.95
CA HIS A 251 14.55 3.67 -10.68
C HIS A 251 15.53 3.22 -9.59
N TYR A 252 15.08 2.40 -8.65
CA TYR A 252 15.87 1.98 -7.50
C TYR A 252 15.89 0.45 -7.36
N LYS A 253 16.96 -0.06 -6.77
CA LYS A 253 17.08 -1.45 -6.33
C LYS A 253 16.88 -1.52 -4.82
N LYS A 254 15.93 -2.34 -4.36
CA LYS A 254 15.68 -2.57 -2.94
C LYS A 254 16.90 -3.23 -2.30
N LYS A 255 17.51 -2.56 -1.32
CA LYS A 255 18.66 -3.05 -0.54
C LYS A 255 18.18 -3.73 0.74
N GLN A 256 17.26 -3.07 1.45
CA GLN A 256 16.74 -3.55 2.72
C GLN A 256 15.25 -3.22 2.85
N GLU A 257 14.49 -4.13 3.43
CA GLU A 257 13.10 -3.93 3.81
C GLU A 257 12.88 -4.50 5.21
N SER A 258 12.34 -3.70 6.12
CA SER A 258 12.03 -4.15 7.48
C SER A 258 10.88 -3.33 8.07
N ALA A 259 10.28 -3.83 9.15
CA ALA A 259 9.32 -3.05 9.92
C ALA A 259 9.99 -2.36 11.12
N TYR A 260 9.35 -1.34 11.66
CA TYR A 260 9.63 -0.82 13.00
C TYR A 260 8.31 -0.46 13.70
N CYS A 261 8.35 -0.37 15.02
CA CYS A 261 7.18 -0.15 15.85
C CYS A 261 6.89 1.35 16.00
N SER A 262 5.76 1.83 15.47
CA SER A 262 5.31 3.19 15.82
C SER A 262 4.98 3.24 17.31
N ILE A 263 5.46 4.29 17.99
CA ILE A 263 5.11 4.52 19.40
C ILE A 263 3.62 4.85 19.56
N LEU A 264 3.10 4.63 20.77
CA LEU A 264 1.79 5.10 21.21
C LEU A 264 1.87 6.53 21.79
N PRO A 265 0.90 7.40 21.51
CA PRO A 265 -0.13 7.25 20.47
C PRO A 265 0.46 7.18 19.06
N THR A 266 -0.12 6.35 18.19
CA THR A 266 0.21 6.26 16.75
C THR A 266 -0.33 7.48 16.00
N ALA A 267 0.12 8.66 16.39
CA ALA A 267 -0.33 9.94 15.87
C ALA A 267 0.86 10.85 15.59
N THR A 268 0.73 11.67 14.56
CA THR A 268 1.80 12.49 14.00
C THR A 268 2.58 13.27 15.06
N GLN A 269 1.89 13.98 15.95
CA GLN A 269 2.49 14.75 17.06
C GLN A 269 3.45 13.93 17.92
N TYR A 270 3.15 12.65 18.12
CA TYR A 270 3.90 11.78 19.00
C TYR A 270 4.95 11.02 18.18
N ALA A 271 4.52 10.21 17.22
CA ALA A 271 5.39 9.31 16.49
C ALA A 271 6.40 10.03 15.59
N ARG A 272 5.99 11.10 14.89
CA ARG A 272 6.88 11.82 13.98
C ARG A 272 7.89 12.69 14.71
N ASN A 273 7.45 13.44 15.72
CA ASN A 273 8.38 14.21 16.53
C ASN A 273 9.34 13.28 17.29
N ALA A 274 8.89 12.11 17.72
CA ALA A 274 9.78 11.08 18.29
C ALA A 274 10.81 10.59 17.27
N LEU A 275 10.42 10.34 16.02
CA LEU A 275 11.34 9.96 14.94
C LEU A 275 12.46 11.00 14.75
N PHE A 276 12.10 12.28 14.61
CA PHE A 276 13.09 13.34 14.36
C PHE A 276 13.88 13.76 15.59
N SER A 277 13.30 13.68 16.79
CA SER A 277 14.03 13.99 18.02
C SER A 277 14.86 12.79 18.50
N GLY A 278 14.43 11.56 18.24
CA GLY A 278 15.04 10.38 18.84
C GLY A 278 14.82 10.32 20.35
N LEU A 279 13.74 10.94 20.81
CA LEU A 279 13.32 11.06 22.19
C LEU A 279 11.84 10.66 22.28
N MET A 280 11.44 10.16 23.45
CA MET A 280 10.04 9.97 23.75
C MET A 280 9.35 11.31 24.08
N PRO A 281 8.02 11.40 23.98
CA PRO A 281 7.23 12.61 24.21
C PRO A 281 7.53 13.37 25.51
N SER A 282 7.61 12.69 26.66
CA SER A 282 7.93 13.36 27.93
C SER A 282 9.35 13.90 28.00
N GLU A 283 10.29 13.29 27.27
CA GLU A 283 11.67 13.76 27.16
C GLU A 283 11.77 15.01 26.27
N MET A 284 11.01 15.04 25.18
CA MET A 284 10.87 16.23 24.33
C MET A 284 10.26 17.39 25.12
N GLU A 285 9.18 17.15 25.87
CA GLU A 285 8.55 18.15 26.75
C GLU A 285 9.56 18.73 27.75
N LYS A 286 10.35 17.87 28.41
CA LYS A 286 11.32 18.28 29.41
C LYS A 286 12.50 19.06 28.82
N ARG A 287 13.01 18.63 27.67
CA ARG A 287 14.24 19.17 27.08
C ARG A 287 14.00 20.37 26.17
N TYR A 288 12.87 20.39 25.49
CA TYR A 288 12.50 21.41 24.51
C TYR A 288 11.07 21.91 24.75
N PRO A 289 10.77 22.49 25.94
CA PRO A 289 9.40 22.90 26.31
C PRO A 289 8.81 23.98 25.40
N ASN A 290 9.65 24.73 24.68
CA ASN A 290 9.19 25.75 23.72
C ASN A 290 8.79 25.14 22.36
N TRP A 291 9.20 23.91 22.07
CA TRP A 291 8.92 23.22 20.81
C TRP A 291 7.81 22.19 20.97
N TRP A 292 7.77 21.51 22.11
CA TRP A 292 6.71 20.57 22.44
C TRP A 292 5.40 21.31 22.78
N LYS A 293 4.29 20.77 22.31
CA LYS A 293 2.94 21.19 22.65
C LYS A 293 2.15 19.96 23.04
N ASN A 294 1.37 20.04 24.12
CA ASN A 294 0.45 19.00 24.56
C ASN A 294 -0.87 19.04 23.79
N ASP A 295 -1.72 18.05 23.99
CA ASP A 295 -2.98 17.93 23.25
C ASP A 295 -3.94 19.11 23.45
N THR A 296 -3.92 19.68 24.66
CA THR A 296 -4.72 20.82 25.10
C THR A 296 -4.15 22.18 24.69
N ASP A 297 -2.91 22.22 24.22
CA ASP A 297 -2.24 23.48 23.91
C ASP A 297 -2.68 24.01 22.54
N GLU A 298 -2.79 25.33 22.43
CA GLU A 298 -3.08 25.98 21.16
C GLU A 298 -1.86 26.00 20.23
N GLY A 299 -2.11 25.93 18.92
CA GLY A 299 -1.10 26.04 17.87
C GLY A 299 -0.75 24.73 17.18
N GLY A 300 0.23 24.79 16.27
CA GLY A 300 0.69 23.64 15.51
C GLY A 300 1.60 22.73 16.35
N LYS A 301 1.30 21.43 16.37
CA LYS A 301 2.02 20.41 17.15
C LYS A 301 3.26 19.83 16.44
N ASN A 302 3.43 20.13 15.15
CA ASN A 302 4.46 19.58 14.27
C ASN A 302 5.22 20.70 13.55
N LEU A 303 5.63 21.74 14.29
CA LEU A 303 6.26 22.93 13.72
C LEU A 303 7.80 22.90 13.79
N PHE A 304 8.37 22.07 14.66
CA PHE A 304 9.80 22.08 15.00
C PHE A 304 10.54 20.77 14.63
N GLU A 305 10.03 20.04 13.64
CA GLU A 305 10.59 18.75 13.21
C GLU A 305 12.04 18.90 12.70
N ALA A 306 12.34 19.98 11.98
CA ALA A 306 13.69 20.27 11.49
C ALA A 306 14.66 20.54 12.65
N GLU A 307 14.23 21.30 13.65
CA GLU A 307 15.00 21.63 14.85
C GLU A 307 15.25 20.38 15.69
N PHE A 308 14.23 19.51 15.84
CA PHE A 308 14.39 18.21 16.50
C PHE A 308 15.42 17.34 15.81
N LEU A 309 15.36 17.24 14.47
CA LEU A 309 16.34 16.50 13.66
C LEU A 309 17.75 17.08 13.85
N GLY A 310 17.90 18.40 13.75
CA GLY A 310 19.19 19.06 13.94
C GLY A 310 19.81 18.78 15.31
N GLU A 311 19.00 18.78 16.36
CA GLU A 311 19.44 18.43 17.71
C GLU A 311 19.75 16.94 17.88
N GLN A 312 19.02 16.06 17.19
CA GLN A 312 19.30 14.63 17.16
C GLN A 312 20.63 14.33 16.47
N LEU A 313 20.89 14.92 15.31
CA LEU A 313 22.16 14.78 14.58
C LEU A 313 23.35 15.21 15.45
N LYS A 314 23.22 16.33 16.16
CA LYS A 314 24.25 16.79 17.14
C LYS A 314 24.47 15.78 18.25
N ARG A 315 23.40 15.22 18.85
CA ARG A 315 23.51 14.20 19.90
C ARG A 315 24.20 12.92 19.42
N LEU A 316 23.98 12.55 18.17
CA LEU A 316 24.60 11.37 17.55
C LEU A 316 26.02 11.63 17.05
N GLY A 317 26.52 12.87 17.14
CA GLY A 317 27.86 13.25 16.67
C GLY A 317 27.99 13.25 15.15
N LEU A 318 26.89 13.38 14.41
CA LEU A 318 26.87 13.35 12.95
C LEU A 318 27.13 14.74 12.39
N ASN A 319 28.27 14.92 11.74
CA ASN A 319 28.62 16.16 11.04
C ASN A 319 28.23 16.06 9.56
N LEU A 320 26.94 16.27 9.28
CA LEU A 320 26.36 16.18 7.95
C LEU A 320 25.93 17.55 7.45
N LYS A 321 26.06 17.80 6.15
CA LYS A 321 25.30 18.85 5.46
C LYS A 321 23.90 18.31 5.17
N TRP A 322 22.87 18.94 5.75
CA TRP A 322 21.51 18.45 5.63
C TRP A 322 20.48 19.56 5.44
N GLU A 323 19.35 19.20 4.82
CA GLU A 323 18.17 20.04 4.69
C GLU A 323 16.89 19.26 5.01
N TYR A 324 15.87 19.96 5.47
CA TYR A 324 14.56 19.42 5.80
C TYR A 324 13.46 20.17 5.05
N HIS A 325 12.57 19.42 4.41
CA HIS A 325 11.47 19.95 3.62
C HIS A 325 10.15 19.32 4.06
N LYS A 326 9.22 20.15 4.54
CA LYS A 326 7.85 19.72 4.84
C LYS A 326 6.91 20.11 3.72
N ILE A 327 6.27 19.12 3.10
CA ILE A 327 5.34 19.28 2.00
C ILE A 327 3.92 19.00 2.50
N SER A 328 3.12 20.06 2.64
CA SER A 328 1.71 19.98 3.06
C SER A 328 0.73 20.35 1.94
N ASN A 329 1.23 20.77 0.78
CA ASN A 329 0.40 21.09 -0.38
C ASN A 329 1.16 20.87 -1.70
N LEU A 330 0.39 20.80 -2.78
CA LEU A 330 0.91 20.54 -4.13
C LEU A 330 1.92 21.61 -4.60
N LYS A 331 1.74 22.87 -4.21
CA LYS A 331 2.62 23.97 -4.62
C LYS A 331 4.04 23.79 -4.06
N GLN A 332 4.14 23.46 -2.78
CA GLN A 332 5.42 23.16 -2.13
C GLN A 332 6.11 21.96 -2.79
N GLY A 333 5.36 20.89 -3.07
CA GLY A 333 5.88 19.69 -3.74
C GLY A 333 6.48 20.02 -5.11
N LYS A 334 5.75 20.76 -5.95
CA LYS A 334 6.24 21.21 -7.27
C LYS A 334 7.45 22.14 -7.18
N GLN A 335 7.47 23.01 -6.18
CA GLN A 335 8.60 23.93 -5.97
C GLN A 335 9.88 23.16 -5.59
N LEU A 336 9.78 22.18 -4.70
CA LEU A 336 10.93 21.35 -4.34
C LEU A 336 11.37 20.49 -5.53
N ALA A 337 10.44 19.83 -6.23
CA ALA A 337 10.73 19.04 -7.41
C ALA A 337 11.49 19.86 -8.47
N SER A 338 10.97 21.03 -8.86
CA SER A 338 11.63 21.88 -9.87
C SER A 338 13.03 22.38 -9.48
N ASN A 339 13.35 22.43 -8.18
CA ASN A 339 14.62 22.93 -7.68
C ASN A 339 15.46 21.85 -6.99
N PHE A 340 15.14 20.56 -7.16
CA PHE A 340 15.74 19.49 -6.36
C PHE A 340 17.25 19.36 -6.58
N LYS A 341 17.76 19.76 -7.76
CA LYS A 341 19.20 19.85 -8.05
C LYS A 341 20.01 20.70 -7.06
N THR A 342 19.36 21.62 -6.34
CA THR A 342 20.01 22.41 -5.26
C THR A 342 20.45 21.54 -4.08
N GLN A 343 19.82 20.37 -3.90
CA GLN A 343 20.07 19.41 -2.83
C GLN A 343 21.29 18.52 -3.10
N LYS A 344 21.93 18.63 -4.27
CA LYS A 344 22.99 17.73 -4.73
C LYS A 344 24.18 17.62 -3.79
N ASP A 345 24.44 18.64 -2.98
CA ASP A 345 25.63 18.70 -2.10
C ASP A 345 25.30 18.30 -0.66
N ASN A 346 24.05 17.95 -0.36
CA ASN A 346 23.64 17.50 0.97
C ASN A 346 24.01 16.03 1.17
N ASP A 347 24.54 15.71 2.34
CA ASP A 347 24.72 14.32 2.78
C ASP A 347 23.36 13.69 3.13
N LEU A 348 22.44 14.50 3.67
CA LEU A 348 21.08 14.08 4.02
C LEU A 348 20.05 15.13 3.60
N THR A 349 19.13 14.77 2.72
CA THR A 349 17.93 15.57 2.42
C THR A 349 16.72 14.85 2.98
N VAL A 350 16.00 15.47 3.91
CA VAL A 350 14.79 14.90 4.51
C VAL A 350 13.55 15.56 3.91
N VAL A 351 12.60 14.75 3.44
CA VAL A 351 11.32 15.20 2.91
C VAL A 351 10.20 14.53 3.70
N VAL A 352 9.39 15.35 4.38
CA VAL A 352 8.15 14.92 5.02
C VAL A 352 6.99 15.27 4.12
N TYR A 353 6.19 14.27 3.77
CA TYR A 353 5.09 14.41 2.83
C TYR A 353 3.75 14.12 3.53
N ASN A 354 2.96 15.16 3.79
CA ASN A 354 1.66 15.03 4.45
C ASN A 354 0.59 14.59 3.44
N PHE A 355 0.48 13.29 3.22
CA PHE A 355 -0.46 12.69 2.28
C PHE A 355 -1.92 13.12 2.53
N VAL A 356 -2.38 13.05 3.79
CA VAL A 356 -3.77 13.36 4.16
C VAL A 356 -4.11 14.82 3.86
N ASP A 357 -3.22 15.75 4.24
CA ASP A 357 -3.40 17.19 3.95
C ASP A 357 -3.43 17.49 2.45
N MET A 358 -2.79 16.65 1.63
CA MET A 358 -2.79 16.78 0.18
C MET A 358 -4.01 16.17 -0.52
N LEU A 359 -4.65 15.17 0.09
CA LEU A 359 -5.93 14.64 -0.38
C LEU A 359 -7.12 15.48 0.10
N SER A 360 -6.93 16.30 1.13
CA SER A 360 -7.99 17.09 1.72
C SER A 360 -7.54 18.51 2.07
N HIS A 361 -8.10 19.48 1.36
CA HIS A 361 -8.04 20.91 1.68
C HIS A 361 -9.38 21.45 2.20
N SER A 362 -10.46 20.66 2.09
CA SER A 362 -11.81 21.03 2.53
C SER A 362 -12.62 19.85 3.05
N LYS A 363 -13.67 20.14 3.84
CA LYS A 363 -14.59 19.12 4.37
C LYS A 363 -15.30 18.33 3.26
N THR A 364 -15.61 18.99 2.14
CA THR A 364 -16.22 18.37 0.95
C THR A 364 -15.26 17.39 0.26
N GLU A 365 -13.97 17.71 0.21
CA GLU A 365 -12.95 16.79 -0.32
C GLU A 365 -12.79 15.56 0.58
N MET A 366 -12.91 15.70 1.91
CA MET A 366 -12.89 14.54 2.81
C MET A 366 -14.04 13.58 2.56
N GLU A 367 -15.24 14.07 2.23
CA GLU A 367 -16.38 13.22 1.92
C GLU A 367 -16.16 12.42 0.63
N VAL A 368 -15.62 13.07 -0.41
CA VAL A 368 -15.24 12.38 -1.67
C VAL A 368 -14.15 11.35 -1.44
N VAL A 369 -13.09 11.70 -0.68
CA VAL A 369 -12.02 10.75 -0.34
C VAL A 369 -12.58 9.57 0.46
N LYS A 370 -13.51 9.81 1.39
CA LYS A 370 -14.17 8.74 2.16
C LYS A 370 -14.97 7.79 1.26
N GLU A 371 -15.67 8.30 0.26
CA GLU A 371 -16.41 7.47 -0.71
C GLU A 371 -15.45 6.64 -1.59
N LEU A 372 -14.36 7.26 -2.06
CA LEU A 372 -13.36 6.60 -2.90
C LEU A 372 -12.51 5.58 -2.12
N ALA A 373 -12.26 5.82 -0.83
CA ALA A 373 -11.48 4.95 0.06
C ALA A 373 -12.39 4.18 1.03
N SER A 374 -13.39 3.47 0.49
CA SER A 374 -14.37 2.76 1.32
C SER A 374 -13.84 1.46 1.97
N ASN A 375 -12.75 0.89 1.45
CA ASN A 375 -12.08 -0.30 1.94
C ASN A 375 -10.57 -0.28 1.63
N ASP A 376 -9.82 -1.27 2.14
CA ASP A 376 -8.34 -1.31 2.04
C ASP A 376 -7.84 -1.34 0.60
N LYS A 377 -8.47 -2.14 -0.28
CA LYS A 377 -8.20 -2.16 -1.73
C LYS A 377 -8.33 -0.77 -2.36
N ALA A 378 -9.44 -0.10 -2.10
CA ALA A 378 -9.74 1.20 -2.68
C ALA A 378 -8.82 2.30 -2.11
N TYR A 379 -8.55 2.27 -0.80
CA TYR A 379 -7.62 3.19 -0.16
C TYR A 379 -6.19 3.04 -0.69
N ARG A 380 -5.70 1.80 -0.85
CA ARG A 380 -4.39 1.52 -1.45
C ARG A 380 -4.32 1.93 -2.91
N SER A 381 -5.36 1.66 -3.70
CA SER A 381 -5.45 2.09 -5.11
C SER A 381 -5.41 3.61 -5.26
N LEU A 382 -6.18 4.33 -4.43
CA LEU A 382 -6.17 5.79 -4.37
C LEU A 382 -4.78 6.33 -4.04
N THR A 383 -4.14 5.74 -3.04
CA THR A 383 -2.80 6.14 -2.58
C THR A 383 -1.74 5.88 -3.66
N LEU A 384 -1.80 4.75 -4.36
CA LEU A 384 -0.91 4.45 -5.49
C LEU A 384 -1.13 5.42 -6.66
N SER A 385 -2.38 5.73 -6.99
CA SER A 385 -2.72 6.69 -8.05
C SER A 385 -2.18 8.07 -7.72
N TRP A 386 -2.36 8.53 -6.48
CA TRP A 386 -1.76 9.77 -6.01
C TRP A 386 -0.24 9.74 -6.15
N PHE A 387 0.43 8.69 -5.65
CA PHE A 387 1.88 8.59 -5.64
C PHE A 387 2.47 8.74 -7.05
N LYS A 388 1.92 7.99 -8.02
CA LYS A 388 2.32 8.03 -9.43
C LYS A 388 2.17 9.41 -10.08
N ASN A 389 1.23 10.22 -9.61
CA ASN A 389 0.93 11.54 -10.17
C ASN A 389 1.41 12.69 -9.28
N SER A 390 2.13 12.39 -8.20
CA SER A 390 2.57 13.38 -7.22
C SER A 390 3.96 13.94 -7.56
N PRO A 391 4.27 15.20 -7.16
CA PRO A 391 5.64 15.72 -7.21
C PRO A 391 6.65 14.90 -6.39
N LEU A 392 6.19 14.05 -5.47
CA LEU A 392 7.08 13.19 -4.68
C LEU A 392 7.82 12.19 -5.57
N LEU A 393 7.16 11.60 -6.58
CA LEU A 393 7.82 10.68 -7.50
C LEU A 393 8.90 11.39 -8.32
N ASP A 394 8.63 12.61 -8.78
CA ASP A 394 9.60 13.46 -9.48
C ASP A 394 10.81 13.79 -8.59
N ILE A 395 10.58 14.15 -7.32
CA ILE A 395 11.64 14.35 -6.32
C ILE A 395 12.51 13.09 -6.18
N ILE A 396 11.89 11.91 -6.08
CA ILE A 396 12.60 10.63 -5.94
C ILE A 396 13.42 10.30 -7.19
N GLN A 397 12.88 10.56 -8.39
CA GLN A 397 13.59 10.37 -9.66
C GLN A 397 14.77 11.32 -9.79
N GLN A 398 14.62 12.59 -9.43
CA GLN A 398 15.74 13.53 -9.43
C GLN A 398 16.81 13.18 -8.40
N ALA A 399 16.42 12.63 -7.25
CA ALA A 399 17.39 12.10 -6.28
C ALA A 399 18.17 10.92 -6.85
N GLN A 400 17.52 10.06 -7.64
CA GLN A 400 18.18 8.94 -8.32
C GLN A 400 19.21 9.44 -9.34
N ASP A 401 18.86 10.44 -10.16
CA ASP A 401 19.78 11.07 -11.12
C ASP A 401 21.02 11.67 -10.45
N LEU A 402 20.89 12.11 -9.19
CA LEU A 402 21.98 12.63 -8.37
C LEU A 402 22.78 11.53 -7.65
N GLY A 403 22.43 10.26 -7.84
CA GLY A 403 23.06 9.12 -7.19
C GLY A 403 22.76 9.04 -5.70
N MET A 404 21.65 9.62 -5.24
CA MET A 404 21.28 9.57 -3.82
C MET A 404 20.64 8.23 -3.48
N LYS A 405 21.02 7.67 -2.33
CA LYS A 405 20.29 6.57 -1.69
C LYS A 405 18.90 7.05 -1.28
N LEU A 406 17.89 6.19 -1.39
CA LEU A 406 16.55 6.47 -0.90
C LEU A 406 16.26 5.68 0.37
N ILE A 407 15.92 6.37 1.44
CA ILE A 407 15.27 5.79 2.62
C ILE A 407 13.79 6.19 2.57
N LEU A 408 12.88 5.24 2.63
CA LEU A 408 11.44 5.50 2.68
C LEU A 408 10.83 4.88 3.93
N THR A 409 10.08 5.68 4.67
CA THR A 409 9.39 5.28 5.88
C THR A 409 8.17 6.15 6.16
N THR A 410 7.59 6.02 7.34
CA THR A 410 6.41 6.78 7.81
C THR A 410 6.64 7.23 9.24
N ASP A 411 5.65 7.85 9.86
CA ASP A 411 5.57 8.04 11.31
C ASP A 411 4.77 6.91 11.96
N HIS A 412 3.57 6.67 11.44
CA HIS A 412 2.62 5.64 11.84
C HIS A 412 1.79 5.17 10.63
N GLY A 413 0.91 4.18 10.80
CA GLY A 413 -0.10 3.83 9.81
C GLY A 413 -1.51 4.22 10.25
N THR A 414 -2.51 3.54 9.69
CA THR A 414 -3.94 3.78 9.95
C THR A 414 -4.75 2.50 9.78
N ILE A 415 -5.89 2.44 10.47
CA ILE A 415 -6.88 1.37 10.31
C ILE A 415 -8.25 1.95 9.94
N ASN A 416 -9.00 1.20 9.12
CA ASN A 416 -10.41 1.48 8.86
C ASN A 416 -11.25 1.12 10.09
N VAL A 417 -11.81 2.13 10.77
CA VAL A 417 -12.55 1.90 12.02
C VAL A 417 -14.01 1.52 11.77
N LYS A 418 -14.48 0.48 12.45
CA LYS A 418 -15.83 -0.09 12.24
C LYS A 418 -16.68 -0.03 13.51
N GLN A 419 -16.07 -0.33 14.66
CA GLN A 419 -16.79 -0.53 15.91
C GLN A 419 -16.66 0.68 16.84
N PRO A 420 -17.75 1.28 17.33
CA PRO A 420 -17.65 2.36 18.29
C PRO A 420 -17.48 1.83 19.72
N SER A 421 -16.66 2.51 20.51
CA SER A 421 -16.53 2.35 21.96
C SER A 421 -16.88 3.66 22.67
N LYS A 422 -17.63 3.57 23.78
CA LYS A 422 -18.07 4.75 24.52
C LYS A 422 -16.92 5.26 25.39
N VAL A 423 -16.71 6.58 25.35
CA VAL A 423 -15.81 7.27 26.28
C VAL A 423 -16.49 8.50 26.87
N ILE A 424 -16.30 8.71 28.16
CA ILE A 424 -16.70 9.93 28.87
C ILE A 424 -15.43 10.57 29.41
N GLY A 425 -15.25 11.86 29.13
CA GLY A 425 -14.18 12.68 29.64
C GLY A 425 -14.67 14.09 29.93
N ASP A 426 -13.79 14.91 30.49
CA ASP A 426 -14.03 16.33 30.71
C ASP A 426 -13.85 17.16 29.42
N ARG A 427 -13.98 18.49 29.53
CA ARG A 427 -13.80 19.41 28.39
C ARG A 427 -12.36 19.51 27.90
N GLU A 428 -11.38 19.15 28.73
CA GLU A 428 -9.95 19.16 28.40
C GLU A 428 -9.50 17.85 27.73
N THR A 429 -10.41 16.89 27.59
CA THR A 429 -10.12 15.60 26.96
C THR A 429 -9.79 15.78 25.49
N SER A 430 -8.70 15.15 25.03
CA SER A 430 -8.22 15.28 23.65
C SER A 430 -9.27 14.86 22.61
N LEU A 431 -9.16 15.39 21.38
CA LEU A 431 -10.18 15.21 20.34
C LEU A 431 -10.00 13.96 19.48
N ASN A 432 -8.81 13.34 19.47
CA ASN A 432 -8.53 12.18 18.62
C ASN A 432 -9.50 11.00 18.89
N LEU A 433 -9.81 10.22 17.84
CA LEU A 433 -10.83 9.16 17.90
C LEU A 433 -10.26 7.80 18.31
N ARG A 434 -8.94 7.62 18.25
CA ARG A 434 -8.25 6.36 18.56
C ARG A 434 -7.47 6.41 19.86
N TYR A 435 -7.14 7.60 20.36
CA TYR A 435 -6.65 7.77 21.73
C TYR A 435 -7.34 8.94 22.42
N LYS A 436 -7.39 8.88 23.75
CA LYS A 436 -7.81 9.99 24.60
C LYS A 436 -6.81 10.21 25.72
N THR A 437 -6.57 11.48 26.03
CA THR A 437 -5.90 11.90 27.26
C THR A 437 -6.76 12.93 27.98
N GLY A 438 -6.87 12.83 29.29
CA GLY A 438 -7.76 13.66 30.10
C GLY A 438 -7.85 13.19 31.55
N ARG A 439 -8.61 13.92 32.37
CA ARG A 439 -8.88 13.53 33.76
C ARG A 439 -10.15 12.69 33.82
N SER A 440 -10.20 11.73 34.75
CA SER A 440 -11.40 10.95 35.07
C SER A 440 -12.09 10.31 33.86
N LEU A 441 -11.31 9.76 32.92
CA LEU A 441 -11.84 9.06 31.77
C LEU A 441 -12.61 7.80 32.20
N THR A 442 -13.85 7.66 31.72
CA THR A 442 -14.66 6.45 31.85
C THR A 442 -14.79 5.79 30.48
N PHE A 443 -14.46 4.50 30.40
CA PHE A 443 -14.38 3.72 29.16
C PHE A 443 -14.60 2.23 29.44
N GLU A 444 -14.74 1.44 28.39
CA GLU A 444 -14.83 -0.02 28.46
C GLU A 444 -13.41 -0.62 28.49
N ASP A 445 -13.01 -1.26 29.61
CA ASP A 445 -11.63 -1.75 29.80
C ASP A 445 -11.14 -2.72 28.71
N LYS A 446 -12.05 -3.57 28.19
CA LYS A 446 -11.73 -4.53 27.13
C LYS A 446 -11.41 -3.87 25.78
N ASP A 447 -11.90 -2.65 25.56
CA ASP A 447 -11.81 -1.94 24.28
C ASP A 447 -10.51 -1.14 24.16
N VAL A 448 -9.77 -0.97 25.26
CA VAL A 448 -8.64 -0.05 25.32
C VAL A 448 -7.38 -0.69 25.93
N LEU A 449 -6.22 -0.20 25.49
CA LEU A 449 -5.01 -0.20 26.31
C LEU A 449 -5.03 1.10 27.12
N SER A 450 -4.80 1.04 28.43
CA SER A 450 -4.82 2.23 29.28
C SER A 450 -3.57 2.37 30.13
N THR A 451 -3.15 3.61 30.38
CA THR A 451 -2.17 3.93 31.41
C THR A 451 -2.69 5.07 32.29
N LYS A 452 -2.71 4.81 33.60
CA LYS A 452 -3.03 5.82 34.62
C LYS A 452 -1.80 6.63 35.03
N ASN A 453 -0.61 6.22 34.62
CA ASN A 453 0.65 6.92 34.86
C ASN A 453 1.41 7.04 33.53
N PRO A 454 1.12 8.09 32.72
CA PRO A 454 1.69 8.26 31.38
C PRO A 454 3.22 8.22 31.35
N GLN A 455 3.88 8.65 32.42
CA GLN A 455 5.34 8.66 32.54
C GLN A 455 5.96 7.25 32.51
N GLU A 456 5.22 6.19 32.85
CA GLU A 456 5.73 4.81 32.77
C GLU A 456 6.04 4.35 31.34
N ILE A 457 5.43 5.02 30.36
CA ILE A 457 5.67 4.81 28.92
C ILE A 457 6.16 6.10 28.26
N TYR A 458 6.77 6.99 29.06
CA TYR A 458 7.38 8.25 28.61
C TYR A 458 6.43 9.18 27.83
N LEU A 459 5.15 9.23 28.23
CA LEU A 459 4.18 10.21 27.76
C LEU A 459 4.06 11.39 28.74
N PRO A 460 3.76 12.61 28.24
CA PRO A 460 3.65 13.80 29.07
C PRO A 460 2.47 13.70 30.04
N ASN A 461 2.63 14.32 31.21
CA ASN A 461 1.54 14.49 32.17
C ASN A 461 0.95 15.89 31.98
N ILE A 462 -0.11 16.00 31.18
CA ILE A 462 -0.82 17.28 31.00
C ILE A 462 -1.32 17.79 32.37
N ASN A 463 -1.82 16.88 33.21
CA ASN A 463 -2.28 17.14 34.56
C ASN A 463 -1.84 16.02 35.53
N LEU A 464 -1.83 16.30 36.84
CA LEU A 464 -1.47 15.35 37.92
C LEU A 464 -2.26 14.02 37.89
N SER A 465 -3.47 14.03 37.33
CA SER A 465 -4.36 12.87 37.23
C SER A 465 -4.66 12.45 35.78
N SER A 466 -3.86 12.91 34.82
CA SER A 466 -4.04 12.54 33.40
C SER A 466 -3.79 11.05 33.19
N SER A 467 -4.72 10.39 32.52
CA SER A 467 -4.54 9.06 31.96
C SER A 467 -4.54 9.11 30.44
N PHE A 468 -3.93 8.11 29.81
CA PHE A 468 -4.07 7.85 28.38
C PHE A 468 -4.84 6.55 28.17
N ILE A 469 -5.72 6.55 27.17
CA ILE A 469 -6.35 5.34 26.64
C ILE A 469 -6.15 5.29 25.13
N PHE A 470 -5.96 4.08 24.60
CA PHE A 470 -5.75 3.79 23.19
C PHE A 470 -6.74 2.71 22.77
N ALA A 471 -7.55 2.98 21.76
CA ALA A 471 -8.50 2.04 21.20
C ALA A 471 -7.76 0.85 20.58
N LYS A 472 -8.22 -0.37 20.88
CA LYS A 472 -7.69 -1.63 20.32
C LYS A 472 -8.40 -1.96 19.00
N ASN A 473 -7.77 -2.76 18.14
CA ASN A 473 -8.39 -3.29 16.91
C ASN A 473 -8.95 -2.17 16.00
N ASP A 474 -10.14 -2.36 15.42
CA ASP A 474 -10.86 -1.40 14.58
C ASP A 474 -11.85 -0.52 15.38
N LEU A 475 -11.63 -0.38 16.70
CA LEU A 475 -12.49 0.43 17.58
C LEU A 475 -12.22 1.93 17.45
N PHE A 476 -13.23 2.77 17.64
CA PHE A 476 -13.06 4.21 17.76
C PHE A 476 -13.93 4.78 18.86
N PHE A 477 -13.45 5.84 19.51
CA PHE A 477 -14.14 6.50 20.60
C PHE A 477 -15.28 7.38 20.11
N ALA A 478 -16.46 7.19 20.68
CA ALA A 478 -17.63 8.03 20.47
C ALA A 478 -18.19 8.53 21.80
N TYR A 479 -18.45 9.83 21.89
CA TYR A 479 -19.07 10.43 23.06
C TYR A 479 -20.55 10.02 23.18
N PRO A 480 -21.11 9.87 24.40
CA PRO A 480 -22.51 9.53 24.58
C PRO A 480 -23.47 10.58 23.99
N ASN A 481 -23.07 11.85 24.03
CA ASN A 481 -23.85 12.95 23.45
C ASN A 481 -23.80 12.84 21.91
N ASN A 482 -24.98 12.75 21.28
CA ASN A 482 -25.11 12.53 19.84
C ASN A 482 -24.37 11.28 19.32
N TYR A 483 -24.30 10.22 20.14
CA TYR A 483 -23.59 8.97 19.84
C TYR A 483 -23.88 8.44 18.43
N ASN A 484 -25.16 8.25 18.08
CA ASN A 484 -25.55 7.68 16.77
C ASN A 484 -25.07 8.54 15.58
N HIS A 485 -25.05 9.87 15.73
CA HIS A 485 -24.55 10.76 14.70
C HIS A 485 -23.05 10.57 14.48
N TYR A 486 -22.26 10.60 15.56
CA TYR A 486 -20.81 10.39 15.47
C TYR A 486 -20.43 9.00 14.99
N VAL A 487 -21.17 7.97 15.41
CA VAL A 487 -20.96 6.60 14.92
C VAL A 487 -21.17 6.52 13.42
N SER A 488 -22.28 7.07 12.91
CA SER A 488 -22.53 7.10 11.46
C SER A 488 -21.45 7.89 10.70
N TYR A 489 -20.99 9.00 11.28
CA TYR A 489 -20.01 9.88 10.65
C TYR A 489 -18.61 9.26 10.56
N TYR A 490 -18.14 8.56 11.59
CA TYR A 490 -16.76 8.04 11.64
C TYR A 490 -16.63 6.56 11.30
N ARG A 491 -17.71 5.78 11.30
CA ARG A 491 -17.64 4.40 10.81
C ARG A 491 -17.16 4.36 9.35
N ASN A 492 -16.32 3.37 9.06
CA ASN A 492 -15.66 3.16 7.78
C ASN A 492 -14.81 4.38 7.36
N THR A 493 -14.09 4.96 8.32
CA THR A 493 -13.06 5.97 8.04
C THR A 493 -11.70 5.47 8.47
N TYR A 494 -10.65 5.94 7.80
CA TYR A 494 -9.28 5.66 8.19
C TYR A 494 -8.88 6.57 9.34
N GLN A 495 -8.53 5.97 10.48
CA GLN A 495 -8.13 6.67 11.69
C GLN A 495 -6.81 6.12 12.21
N HIS A 496 -6.15 6.90 13.05
CA HIS A 496 -4.87 6.54 13.65
C HIS A 496 -4.79 7.08 15.10
N GLY A 497 -3.92 6.48 15.91
CA GLY A 497 -3.68 6.85 17.31
C GLY A 497 -3.80 5.69 18.29
N GLY A 498 -4.32 4.55 17.85
CA GLY A 498 -4.63 3.38 18.67
C GLY A 498 -3.61 2.25 18.54
N VAL A 499 -4.09 1.05 18.86
CA VAL A 499 -3.32 -0.21 18.81
C VAL A 499 -3.93 -1.12 17.73
N SER A 500 -3.23 -1.24 16.61
CA SER A 500 -3.49 -2.23 15.56
C SER A 500 -2.20 -2.58 14.83
N LEU A 501 -2.21 -3.70 14.09
CA LEU A 501 -1.09 -4.10 13.23
C LEU A 501 -0.77 -3.01 12.20
N GLU A 502 -1.81 -2.46 11.57
CA GLU A 502 -1.74 -1.45 10.51
C GLU A 502 -1.21 -0.11 11.02
N GLU A 503 -1.51 0.27 12.27
CA GLU A 503 -1.03 1.51 12.86
C GLU A 503 0.41 1.41 13.38
N MET A 504 0.77 0.26 14.00
CA MET A 504 2.02 0.11 14.76
C MET A 504 3.14 -0.61 14.00
N ILE A 505 2.85 -1.44 12.99
CA ILE A 505 3.85 -2.16 12.21
C ILE A 505 4.01 -1.47 10.86
N VAL A 506 5.06 -0.66 10.76
CA VAL A 506 5.20 0.31 9.67
C VAL A 506 6.51 0.14 8.89
N PRO A 507 6.52 0.46 7.59
CA PRO A 507 7.64 0.14 6.71
C PRO A 507 8.87 1.02 6.95
N PHE A 508 10.04 0.41 6.88
CA PHE A 508 11.34 1.06 6.74
C PHE A 508 12.11 0.37 5.60
N VAL A 509 12.43 1.15 4.58
CA VAL A 509 13.00 0.63 3.34
C VAL A 509 14.22 1.45 2.95
N VAL A 510 15.27 0.74 2.53
CA VAL A 510 16.48 1.33 1.95
C VAL A 510 16.60 0.86 0.52
N LEU A 511 16.75 1.80 -0.40
CA LEU A 511 16.96 1.51 -1.81
C LEU A 511 18.17 2.25 -2.35
N ASP A 512 18.95 1.53 -3.17
CA ASP A 512 20.10 2.08 -3.89
C ASP A 512 19.67 2.53 -5.29
N PRO A 513 20.15 3.68 -5.79
CA PRO A 513 19.82 4.16 -7.12
C PRO A 513 20.35 3.18 -8.18
N LYS A 514 19.59 2.99 -9.27
CA LYS A 514 20.00 2.17 -10.42
C LYS A 514 20.86 2.94 -11.40
#